data_AF-A0AA45Z7H6-F1
#
_entry.id   AF-A0AA45Z7H6-F1
#
_cell.length_a   1.000
_cell.length_b   1.000
_cell.length_c   1.000
_cell.angle_alpha   90.00
_cell.angle_beta   90.00
_cell.angle_gamma   90.00
#
_symmetry.space_group_name_H-M   'P 1'
#
loop_
_entity.id
_entity.type
_entity.pdbx_description
1 polymer ?
#
loop_
_entity_poly.entity_id
_entity_poly.type
_entity_poly.pdbx_seq_one_letter_code
_entity_poly.pdbx_strand_id
1 'polypeptide(L)'
;MSVAILIKFKSTDRAPLYISVATQGEYHGVWLSAAEKLGLKWVPLFEDGPVVDVSDLPTLLDEFRQLRDALAGSPKNDAILEHIDLILEEFSRLDLTEVSRISIG
;
A
#
# COMPACT_ATOMS: atom_id res chain seq x y z
N MET A 1 -14.80 6.97 -3.32
CA MET A 1 -13.43 7.01 -3.86
C MET A 1 -12.61 5.95 -3.12
N SER A 2 -11.49 5.51 -3.68
CA SER A 2 -10.63 4.45 -3.11
C SER A 2 -9.19 4.91 -3.15
N VAL A 3 -8.39 4.44 -2.20
CA VAL A 3 -6.93 4.60 -2.21
C VAL A 3 -6.34 3.47 -3.06
N ALA A 4 -5.42 3.81 -3.95
CA ALA A 4 -4.73 2.87 -4.82
C ALA A 4 -3.24 3.22 -4.94
N ILE A 5 -2.43 2.22 -5.26
CA ILE A 5 -1.03 2.40 -5.64
C ILE A 5 -0.95 2.34 -7.16
N LEU A 6 -0.39 3.39 -7.75
CA LEU A 6 -0.06 3.50 -9.15
C LEU A 6 1.43 3.34 -9.35
N ILE A 7 1.81 2.34 -10.14
CA ILE A 7 3.20 2.04 -10.49
C ILE A 7 3.37 2.30 -11.98
N LYS A 8 4.23 3.27 -12.30
CA LYS A 8 4.65 3.56 -13.67
C LYS A 8 5.98 2.87 -13.94
N PHE A 9 6.10 2.28 -15.12
CA PHE A 9 7.33 1.64 -15.58
C PHE A 9 8.16 2.61 -16.43
N LYS A 10 9.44 2.29 -16.61
CA LYS A 10 10.36 3.04 -17.48
C LYS A 10 10.06 2.80 -18.96
N SER A 11 9.64 1.58 -19.30
CA SER A 11 9.23 1.24 -20.66
C SER A 11 7.89 1.89 -20.99
N THR A 12 7.80 2.51 -22.17
CA THR A 12 6.56 3.08 -22.70
C THR A 12 5.58 2.02 -23.20
N ASP A 13 6.06 0.80 -23.45
CA ASP A 13 5.25 -0.30 -23.98
C ASP A 13 4.52 -1.07 -22.87
N ARG A 14 4.90 -0.82 -21.61
CA ARG A 14 4.30 -1.46 -20.43
C ARG A 14 3.26 -0.53 -19.82
N ALA A 15 2.02 -1.01 -19.74
CA ALA A 15 0.95 -0.27 -19.09
C ALA A 15 1.25 -0.08 -17.59
N PRO A 16 0.83 1.06 -16.98
CA PRO A 16 0.94 1.25 -15.54
C PRO A 16 0.16 0.17 -14.78
N LEU A 17 0.71 -0.27 -13.65
CA LEU A 17 0.04 -1.20 -12.74
C LEU A 17 -0.74 -0.40 -11.69
N TYR A 18 -1.98 -0.81 -11.46
CA TYR A 18 -2.86 -0.26 -10.44
C TYR A 18 -3.16 -1.34 -9.41
N ILE A 19 -2.79 -1.09 -8.15
CA ILE A 19 -3.05 -1.99 -7.03
C ILE A 19 -4.05 -1.28 -6.11
N SER A 20 -5.23 -1.87 -5.91
CA SER A 20 -6.19 -1.35 -4.94
C SER A 20 -5.63 -1.47 -3.53
N VAL A 21 -5.82 -0.47 -2.67
CA VAL A 21 -5.39 -0.52 -1.27
C VAL A 21 -6.59 -0.68 -0.35
N ALA A 22 -7.53 0.26 -0.43
CA ALA A 22 -8.70 0.28 0.41
C ALA A 22 -9.77 1.19 -0.18
N THR A 23 -11.03 0.95 0.16
CA THR A 23 -12.03 2.02 0.00
C THR A 23 -11.69 3.19 0.92
N GLN A 24 -12.11 4.41 0.57
CA GLN A 24 -11.87 5.57 1.43
C GLN A 24 -12.49 5.38 2.84
N GLY A 25 -13.65 4.70 2.91
CA GLY A 25 -14.28 4.37 4.20
C GLY A 25 -13.45 3.42 5.06
N GLU A 26 -12.89 2.36 4.46
CA GLU A 26 -11.99 1.45 5.17
C GLU A 26 -10.68 2.11 5.55
N TYR A 27 -10.12 2.94 4.66
CA TYR A 27 -8.90 3.67 4.92
C TYR A 27 -9.05 4.52 6.20
N HIS A 28 -10.07 5.38 6.25
CA HIS A 28 -10.33 6.24 7.42
C HIS A 28 -10.78 5.45 8.65
N GLY A 29 -11.60 4.41 8.47
CA GLY A 29 -12.21 3.67 9.57
C GLY A 29 -11.29 2.65 10.25
N VAL A 30 -10.30 2.12 9.53
CA VAL A 30 -9.46 1.02 10.02
C VAL A 30 -7.98 1.32 9.82
N TRP A 31 -7.56 1.58 8.58
CA TRP A 31 -6.15 1.67 8.23
C TRP A 31 -5.45 2.85 8.89
N LEU A 32 -6.00 4.06 8.74
CA LEU A 32 -5.45 5.30 9.27
C LEU A 32 -5.36 5.24 10.80
N SER A 33 -6.44 4.82 11.46
CA SER A 33 -6.49 4.68 12.91
C SER A 33 -5.46 3.68 13.46
N ALA A 34 -5.21 2.56 12.76
CA ALA A 34 -4.20 1.60 13.16
C ALA A 34 -2.79 2.12 12.87
N ALA A 35 -2.58 2.77 11.73
CA ALA A 35 -1.30 3.35 11.34
C ALA A 35 -0.83 4.44 12.30
N GLU A 36 -1.72 5.35 12.72
CA GLU A 36 -1.42 6.40 13.71
C GLU A 36 -1.02 5.80 15.06
N LYS A 37 -1.70 4.74 15.52
CA LYS A 37 -1.37 4.05 16.79
C LYS A 37 0.00 3.37 16.75
N LEU A 38 0.37 2.84 15.59
CA LEU A 38 1.66 2.19 15.35
C LEU A 38 2.79 3.20 15.07
N GLY A 39 2.46 4.47 14.80
CA GLY A 39 3.43 5.50 14.42
C GLY A 39 4.01 5.28 13.03
N LEU A 40 3.23 4.69 12.11
CA LEU A 40 3.65 4.47 10.72
C LEU A 40 3.81 5.81 9.99
N LYS A 41 4.77 5.89 9.07
CA LYS A 41 5.11 7.12 8.35
C LYS A 41 4.34 7.25 7.04
N TRP A 42 4.23 6.19 6.25
CA TRP A 42 3.67 6.23 4.89
C TRP A 42 2.17 6.04 4.86
N VAL A 43 1.64 5.03 5.57
CA VAL A 43 0.20 4.70 5.52
C VAL A 43 -0.69 5.92 5.81
N PRO A 44 -0.43 6.78 6.81
CA PRO A 44 -1.27 7.95 7.07
C PRO A 44 -1.26 9.00 5.97
N LEU A 45 -0.26 8.98 5.08
CA LEU A 45 -0.10 9.96 4.01
C LEU A 45 -0.87 9.58 2.74
N PHE A 46 -1.46 8.39 2.65
CA PHE A 46 -1.99 7.88 1.38
C PHE A 46 -3.05 8.79 0.74
N GLU A 47 -3.86 9.50 1.54
CA GLU A 47 -4.88 10.43 1.02
C GLU A 47 -4.26 11.69 0.37
N ASP A 48 -3.02 12.05 0.74
CA ASP A 48 -2.31 13.21 0.21
C ASP A 48 -1.60 12.94 -1.13
N GLY A 49 -1.70 11.72 -1.66
CA GLY A 49 -1.11 11.43 -2.97
C GLY A 49 0.41 11.19 -2.99
N PRO A 50 1.08 10.60 -1.97
CA PRO A 50 2.53 10.63 -1.85
C PRO A 50 3.19 9.90 -3.01
N VAL A 51 4.34 10.43 -3.42
CA VAL A 51 5.25 9.76 -4.34
C VAL A 51 6.25 9.00 -3.51
N VAL A 52 6.36 7.70 -3.77
CA VAL A 52 7.27 6.81 -3.06
C VAL A 52 8.45 6.49 -3.97
N ASP A 53 9.65 6.80 -3.52
CA ASP A 53 10.86 6.40 -4.20
C ASP A 53 11.13 4.90 -3.99
N VAL A 54 11.78 4.27 -4.97
CA VAL A 54 12.12 2.84 -4.89
C VAL A 54 12.98 2.52 -3.66
N SER A 55 13.78 3.48 -3.19
CA SER A 55 14.57 3.36 -1.95
C SER A 55 13.74 3.30 -0.68
N ASP A 56 12.55 3.91 -0.67
CA ASP A 56 11.64 3.93 0.47
C ASP A 56 10.63 2.78 0.45
N LEU A 57 10.55 2.05 -0.68
CA LEU A 57 9.64 0.93 -0.84
C LEU A 57 9.82 -0.16 0.23
N PRO A 58 11.04 -0.57 0.64
CA PRO A 58 11.20 -1.53 1.73
C PRO A 58 10.53 -1.07 3.02
N THR A 59 10.62 0.22 3.35
CA THR A 59 9.98 0.82 4.53
C THR A 59 8.46 0.79 4.39
N LEU A 60 7.92 1.17 3.22
CA LEU A 60 6.47 1.08 2.96
C LEU A 60 5.94 -0.36 3.11
N LEU A 61 6.64 -1.35 2.54
CA LEU A 61 6.25 -2.75 2.65
C LEU A 61 6.35 -3.29 4.07
N ASP A 62 7.30 -2.79 4.86
CA ASP A 62 7.37 -3.09 6.29
C ASP A 62 6.17 -2.53 7.05
N GLU A 63 5.74 -1.30 6.74
CA GLU A 63 4.53 -0.72 7.33
C GLU A 63 3.27 -1.52 7.00
N PHE A 64 3.11 -2.02 5.77
CA PHE A 64 2.01 -2.92 5.43
C PHE A 64 2.03 -4.20 6.28
N ARG A 65 3.20 -4.77 6.57
CA ARG A 65 3.32 -5.95 7.46
C ARG A 65 2.96 -5.61 8.90
N GLN A 66 3.46 -4.50 9.43
CA GLN A 66 3.12 -4.04 10.77
C GLN A 66 1.61 -3.79 10.91
N LEU A 67 1.00 -3.18 9.90
CA LEU A 67 -0.44 -2.95 9.86
C LEU A 67 -1.22 -4.27 9.83
N ARG A 68 -0.82 -5.21 8.98
CA ARG A 68 -1.41 -6.56 8.92
C ARG A 68 -1.36 -7.24 10.28
N ASP A 69 -0.20 -7.24 10.93
CA ASP A 69 -0.01 -7.90 12.22
C ASP A 69 -0.84 -7.25 13.33
N ALA A 70 -1.00 -5.92 13.30
CA ALA A 70 -1.84 -5.20 14.26
C ALA A 70 -3.35 -5.41 14.04
N LEU A 71 -3.77 -5.66 12.80
CA LEU A 71 -5.15 -5.96 12.46
C LEU A 71 -5.50 -7.45 12.60
N ALA A 72 -4.49 -8.31 12.74
CA ALA A 72 -4.65 -9.74 12.93
C ALA A 72 -5.40 -10.05 14.24
N GLY A 73 -6.17 -11.14 14.23
CA GLY A 73 -6.90 -11.63 15.42
C GLY A 73 -8.36 -11.17 15.54
N SER A 74 -8.85 -10.34 14.61
CA SER A 74 -10.28 -10.02 14.49
C SER A 74 -10.82 -10.56 13.16
N PRO A 75 -11.80 -11.50 13.17
CA PRO A 75 -12.43 -12.01 11.94
C PRO A 75 -13.07 -10.93 11.07
N LYS A 76 -13.38 -9.77 11.66
CA LYS A 76 -13.93 -8.63 10.92
C LYS A 76 -12.92 -8.01 9.95
N ASN A 77 -11.63 -8.29 10.14
CA ASN A 77 -10.54 -7.76 9.33
C ASN A 77 -10.04 -8.75 8.28
N ASP A 78 -10.60 -9.96 8.17
CA ASP A 78 -10.06 -11.02 7.28
C ASP A 78 -9.92 -10.53 5.84
N ALA A 79 -10.94 -9.83 5.31
CA ALA A 79 -10.88 -9.24 3.98
C ALA A 79 -9.77 -8.17 3.83
N ILE A 80 -9.53 -7.38 4.88
CA ILE A 80 -8.46 -6.37 4.90
C ILE A 80 -7.08 -7.06 4.91
N LEU A 81 -6.94 -8.12 5.70
CA LEU A 81 -5.69 -8.90 5.80
C LEU A 81 -5.37 -9.58 4.47
N GLU A 82 -6.36 -10.22 3.84
CA GLU A 82 -6.22 -10.80 2.49
C GLU A 82 -5.78 -9.73 1.48
N HIS A 83 -6.36 -8.53 1.56
CA HIS A 83 -6.00 -7.46 0.65
C HIS A 83 -4.57 -6.95 0.86
N ILE A 84 -4.13 -6.81 2.12
CA ILE A 84 -2.73 -6.46 2.43
C ILE A 84 -1.78 -7.55 1.90
N ASP A 85 -2.13 -8.82 2.05
CA ASP A 85 -1.32 -9.93 1.55
C ASP A 85 -1.19 -9.90 0.02
N LEU A 86 -2.26 -9.59 -0.70
CA LEU A 86 -2.23 -9.40 -2.15
C LEU A 86 -1.32 -8.24 -2.56
N ILE A 87 -1.37 -7.10 -1.85
CA ILE A 87 -0.48 -5.96 -2.13
C ILE A 87 0.99 -6.38 -1.97
N LEU A 88 1.32 -7.05 -0.85
CA LEU A 88 2.68 -7.53 -0.58
C LEU A 88 3.15 -8.54 -1.64
N GLU A 89 2.27 -9.43 -2.09
CA GLU A 89 2.57 -10.40 -3.14
C GLU A 89 2.83 -9.72 -4.49
N GLU A 90 1.99 -8.75 -4.89
CA GLU A 90 2.19 -7.98 -6.13
C GLU A 90 3.55 -7.29 -6.12
N PHE A 91 3.94 -6.65 -5.00
CA PHE A 91 5.25 -6.04 -4.88
C PHE A 91 6.41 -7.03 -4.91
N SER A 92 6.23 -8.24 -4.38
CA SER A 92 7.27 -9.28 -4.42
C SER A 92 7.58 -9.76 -5.83
N ARG A 93 6.62 -9.64 -6.76
CA ARG A 93 6.74 -10.05 -8.16
C ARG A 93 7.25 -8.92 -9.06
N LEU A 94 7.35 -7.69 -8.55
CA LEU A 94 7.77 -6.53 -9.32
C LEU A 94 9.29 -6.47 -9.46
N ASP A 95 9.76 -6.33 -10.69
CA ASP A 95 11.13 -5.91 -10.96
C ASP A 95 11.24 -4.39 -10.75
N LEU A 96 11.79 -4.00 -9.60
CA LEU A 96 11.97 -2.60 -9.21
C LEU A 96 12.96 -1.85 -10.13
N THR A 97 13.81 -2.55 -10.88
CA THR A 97 14.73 -1.91 -11.83
C THR A 97 13.99 -1.30 -13.02
N GLU A 98 12.80 -1.80 -13.33
CA GLU A 98 11.94 -1.32 -14.41
C GLU A 98 10.95 -0.24 -13.96
N VAL A 99 10.84 0.04 -12.66
CA VAL A 99 9.90 1.03 -12.11
C VAL A 99 10.46 2.44 -12.31
N SER A 100 9.64 3.34 -12.84
CA SER A 100 9.97 4.76 -13.00
C SER A 100 9.41 5.63 -11.87
N ARG A 101 8.20 5.31 -11.38
CA ARG A 101 7.55 6.07 -10.31
C ARG A 101 6.49 5.24 -9.61
N ILE A 102 6.39 5.41 -8.29
CA ILE A 102 5.29 4.87 -7.47
C ILE A 102 4.56 6.06 -6.85
N SER A 103 3.24 6.07 -6.92
CA SER A 103 2.39 7.07 -6.27
C SER A 103 1.19 6.40 -5.63
N ILE A 104 0.74 6.90 -4.48
CA ILE A 104 -0.39 6.32 -3.73
C ILE A 104 -1.46 7.40 -3.59
N GLY A 105 -2.73 7.08 -3.85
CA GLY A 105 -3.86 8.02 -3.74
C GLY A 105 -5.18 7.42 -4.20
#